data_AF-A0A849VLP6-F1
#
_entry.id   AF-A0A849VLP6-F1
#
_cell.length_a   1.000
_cell.length_b   1.000
_cell.length_c   1.000
_cell.angle_alpha   90.00
_cell.angle_beta   90.00
_cell.angle_gamma   90.00
#
_symmetry.space_group_name_H-M   'P 1'
#
loop_
_entity.id
_entity.type
_entity.pdbx_description
1 polymer ?
#
loop_
_entity_poly.entity_id
_entity_poly.type
_entity_poly.pdbx_seq_one_letter_code
_entity_poly.pdbx_strand_id
1 'polypeptide(L)'
;MPALPTNLRRLRAQEYLIRKQSLDYIRENHRLLLHLEVIEQAMDVAETFRQFGSSSQSMYWKRLMGLRLFNGFAAALNLTLIGYHQKSALVIRDILDTCWLIDLFRLDENELEAWQTLEGGKWYNAFKPSEVRNKLDKCYGVKTSLRHKVYREFSEFAAHPTRKSGAMLSRDGAFAESGPFFHAKSLETLCFQMGRVALETSNVLSDLLNHDDQMPHAWAGVYALVLAKRQEWLALNQSDL
;
A
#
# COMPACT_ATOMS: atom_id res chain seq x y z
N MET A 1 26.88 22.95 -15.30
CA MET A 1 26.25 21.60 -15.36
C MET A 1 25.54 21.45 -16.70
N PRO A 2 25.59 20.28 -17.35
CA PRO A 2 24.87 20.06 -18.62
C PRO A 2 23.35 20.09 -18.40
N ALA A 3 22.60 20.57 -19.39
CA ALA A 3 21.14 20.60 -19.36
C ALA A 3 20.54 19.20 -19.53
N LEU A 4 19.38 18.95 -18.90
CA LEU A 4 18.63 17.71 -19.08
C LEU A 4 18.12 17.55 -20.52
N PRO A 5 18.10 16.32 -21.07
CA PRO A 5 17.51 16.03 -22.37
C PRO A 5 16.08 16.56 -22.51
N THR A 6 15.76 17.12 -23.69
CA THR A 6 14.47 17.78 -23.95
C THR A 6 13.26 16.89 -23.66
N ASN A 7 13.31 15.61 -24.00
CA ASN A 7 12.19 14.70 -23.76
C ASN A 7 11.96 14.43 -22.26
N LEU A 8 13.02 14.34 -21.44
CA LEU A 8 12.88 14.19 -19.99
C LEU A 8 12.32 15.46 -19.34
N ARG A 9 12.70 16.64 -19.85
CA ARG A 9 12.10 17.91 -19.41
C ARG A 9 10.62 17.99 -19.74
N ARG A 10 10.22 17.58 -20.95
CA ARG A 10 8.82 17.54 -21.39
C ARG A 10 8.00 16.54 -20.57
N LEU A 11 8.57 15.35 -20.31
CA LEU A 11 7.95 14.34 -19.45
C LEU A 11 7.67 14.89 -18.06
N ARG A 12 8.68 15.53 -17.44
CA ARG A 12 8.54 16.13 -16.12
C ARG A 12 7.51 17.27 -16.09
N ALA A 13 7.45 18.09 -17.14
CA ALA A 13 6.44 19.13 -17.26
C ALA A 13 5.02 18.54 -17.31
N GLN A 14 4.83 17.44 -18.06
CA GLN A 14 3.55 16.73 -18.13
C GLN A 14 3.14 16.15 -16.77
N GLU A 15 4.07 15.53 -16.03
CA GLU A 15 3.81 15.02 -14.66
C GLU A 15 3.30 16.13 -13.72
N TYR A 16 3.88 17.34 -13.80
CA TYR A 16 3.44 18.47 -12.97
C TYR A 16 2.03 18.94 -13.34
N LEU A 17 1.70 19.00 -14.64
CA LEU A 17 0.36 19.37 -15.10
C LEU A 17 -0.68 18.36 -14.61
N ILE A 18 -0.41 17.07 -14.78
CA ILE A 18 -1.31 15.99 -14.32
C ILE A 18 -1.44 16.03 -12.80
N ARG A 19 -0.35 16.26 -12.05
CA ARG A 19 -0.42 16.39 -10.59
C ARG A 19 -1.40 17.48 -10.19
N LYS A 20 -1.32 18.65 -10.83
CA LYS A 20 -2.23 19.76 -10.54
C LYS A 20 -3.67 19.35 -10.82
N GLN A 21 -3.94 18.76 -11.98
CA GLN A 21 -5.27 18.25 -12.35
C GLN A 21 -5.81 17.23 -11.33
N SER A 22 -4.99 16.25 -10.93
CA SER A 22 -5.35 15.24 -9.94
C SER A 22 -5.68 15.87 -8.58
N LEU A 23 -4.89 16.83 -8.11
CA LEU A 23 -5.13 17.50 -6.84
C LEU A 23 -6.37 18.40 -6.89
N ASP A 24 -6.59 19.12 -7.98
CA ASP A 24 -7.79 19.94 -8.16
C ASP A 24 -9.04 19.04 -8.16
N TYR A 25 -9.00 17.92 -8.89
CA TYR A 25 -10.09 16.92 -8.89
C TYR A 25 -10.37 16.31 -7.52
N ILE A 26 -9.31 15.97 -6.76
CA ILE A 26 -9.46 15.43 -5.39
C ILE A 26 -10.09 16.46 -4.45
N ARG A 27 -9.66 17.73 -4.51
CA ARG A 27 -10.18 18.79 -3.62
C ARG A 27 -11.68 19.02 -3.79
N GLU A 28 -12.20 18.80 -4.98
CA GLU A 28 -13.63 18.91 -5.29
C GLU A 28 -14.43 17.66 -4.87
N ASN A 29 -13.77 16.58 -4.45
CA ASN A 29 -14.39 15.31 -4.12
C ASN A 29 -14.03 14.86 -2.69
N HIS A 30 -14.95 15.11 -1.75
CA HIS A 30 -14.77 14.76 -0.33
C HIS A 30 -14.46 13.27 -0.10
N ARG A 31 -15.02 12.38 -0.92
CA ARG A 31 -14.74 10.94 -0.83
C ARG A 31 -13.28 10.61 -1.15
N LEU A 32 -12.70 11.29 -2.14
CA LEU A 32 -11.28 11.11 -2.47
C LEU A 32 -10.37 11.72 -1.41
N LEU A 33 -10.74 12.85 -0.82
CA LEU A 33 -10.00 13.41 0.31
C LEU A 33 -9.93 12.42 1.48
N LEU A 34 -11.03 11.78 1.84
CA LEU A 34 -11.04 10.78 2.91
C LEU A 34 -10.13 9.58 2.61
N HIS A 35 -10.02 9.15 1.35
CA HIS A 35 -9.05 8.12 0.97
C HIS A 35 -7.61 8.57 1.26
N LEU A 36 -7.27 9.82 0.94
CA LEU A 36 -5.93 10.38 1.21
C LEU A 36 -5.66 10.52 2.70
N GLU A 37 -6.64 10.95 3.49
CA GLU A 37 -6.51 11.05 4.95
C GLU A 37 -6.23 9.67 5.58
N VAL A 38 -6.94 8.63 5.15
CA VAL A 38 -6.68 7.26 5.64
C VAL A 38 -5.30 6.75 5.21
N ILE A 39 -4.83 7.10 4.01
CA ILE A 39 -3.46 6.77 3.56
C ILE A 39 -2.42 7.46 4.44
N GLU A 40 -2.60 8.75 4.71
CA GLU A 40 -1.74 9.50 5.62
C GLU A 40 -1.71 8.88 7.01
N GLN A 41 -2.87 8.49 7.57
CA GLN A 41 -2.92 7.82 8.86
C GLN A 41 -2.13 6.50 8.88
N ALA A 42 -2.19 5.70 7.80
CA ALA A 42 -1.37 4.50 7.70
C ALA A 42 0.14 4.82 7.66
N MET A 43 0.51 5.93 7.02
CA MET A 43 1.89 6.42 7.01
C MET A 43 2.33 6.89 8.41
N ASP A 44 1.49 7.60 9.15
CA ASP A 44 1.76 8.02 10.53
C ASP A 44 1.94 6.83 11.47
N VAL A 45 1.12 5.79 11.33
CA VAL A 45 1.28 4.53 12.08
C VAL A 45 2.59 3.84 11.71
N ALA A 46 2.93 3.76 10.42
CA ALA A 46 4.20 3.16 9.97
C ALA A 46 5.43 3.93 10.47
N GLU A 47 5.36 5.25 10.52
CA GLU A 47 6.41 6.11 11.07
C GLU A 47 6.50 5.96 12.60
N THR A 48 5.37 5.89 13.31
CA THR A 48 5.35 5.63 14.76
C THR A 48 5.93 4.26 15.07
N PHE A 49 5.59 3.24 14.28
CA PHE A 49 6.14 1.90 14.38
C PHE A 49 7.66 1.86 14.16
N ARG A 50 8.17 2.69 13.23
CA ARG A 50 9.61 2.86 13.02
C ARG A 50 10.30 3.46 14.26
N GLN A 51 9.65 4.32 15.02
CA GLN A 51 10.24 4.98 16.19
C GLN A 51 10.33 4.07 17.42
N PHE A 52 9.77 2.87 17.38
CA PHE A 52 9.69 1.94 18.51
C PHE A 52 11.05 1.56 19.14
N GLY A 53 11.28 1.93 20.40
CA GLY A 53 12.62 2.03 21.03
C GLY A 53 13.41 0.75 21.32
N SER A 54 12.90 -0.44 20.99
CA SER A 54 13.58 -1.70 21.32
C SER A 54 14.84 -1.95 20.48
N SER A 55 15.88 -2.48 21.14
CA SER A 55 17.16 -2.87 20.56
C SER A 55 17.20 -4.32 20.05
N SER A 56 16.08 -5.05 20.09
CA SER A 56 16.06 -6.44 19.64
C SER A 56 16.18 -6.54 18.12
N GLN A 57 16.85 -7.61 17.65
CA GLN A 57 16.97 -7.91 16.22
C GLN A 57 15.58 -8.12 15.56
N SER A 58 14.63 -8.68 16.30
CA SER A 58 13.22 -8.81 15.88
C SER A 58 12.56 -7.46 15.63
N MET A 59 12.84 -6.47 16.47
CA MET A 59 12.29 -5.13 16.29
C MET A 59 12.98 -4.36 15.17
N TYR A 60 14.25 -4.62 14.88
CA TYR A 60 14.92 -4.03 13.71
C TYR A 60 14.20 -4.37 12.39
N TRP A 61 13.90 -5.65 12.16
CA TRP A 61 13.20 -6.09 10.94
C TRP A 61 11.78 -5.53 10.85
N LYS A 62 11.05 -5.53 11.97
CA LYS A 62 9.73 -4.90 12.06
C LYS A 62 9.80 -3.42 11.65
N ARG A 63 10.77 -2.65 12.16
CA ARG A 63 10.96 -1.22 11.81
C ARG A 63 11.30 -1.03 10.33
N LEU A 64 12.12 -1.89 9.74
CA LEU A 64 12.41 -1.87 8.30
C LEU A 64 11.16 -2.09 7.45
N MET A 65 10.26 -2.97 7.88
CA MET A 65 9.00 -3.20 7.18
C MET A 65 8.06 -1.99 7.31
N GLY A 66 8.03 -1.32 8.48
CA GLY A 66 7.35 -0.02 8.63
C GLY A 66 7.85 1.04 7.66
N LEU A 67 9.18 1.21 7.55
CA LEU A 67 9.81 2.10 6.55
C LEU A 67 9.43 1.73 5.12
N ARG A 68 9.40 0.44 4.79
CA ARG A 68 9.00 -0.05 3.47
C ARG A 68 7.55 0.32 3.16
N LEU A 69 6.65 0.13 4.12
CA LEU A 69 5.24 0.50 3.97
C LEU A 69 5.06 2.01 3.77
N PHE A 70 5.71 2.84 4.60
CA PHE A 70 5.68 4.31 4.46
C PHE A 70 6.12 4.74 3.05
N ASN A 71 7.29 4.27 2.61
CA ASN A 71 7.83 4.60 1.30
C ASN A 71 6.96 4.05 0.17
N GLY A 72 6.36 2.87 0.36
CA GLY A 72 5.40 2.28 -0.56
C GLY A 72 4.18 3.17 -0.77
N PHE A 73 3.53 3.62 0.32
CA PHE A 73 2.38 4.52 0.23
C PHE A 73 2.75 5.84 -0.44
N ALA A 74 3.87 6.47 -0.03
CA ALA A 74 4.34 7.70 -0.64
C ALA A 74 4.59 7.56 -2.15
N ALA A 75 5.25 6.46 -2.56
CA ALA A 75 5.53 6.19 -3.97
C ALA A 75 4.26 5.89 -4.77
N ALA A 76 3.37 5.04 -4.25
CA ALA A 76 2.10 4.71 -4.90
C ALA A 76 1.23 5.95 -5.07
N LEU A 77 1.06 6.75 -4.02
CA LEU A 77 0.30 8.00 -4.07
C LEU A 77 0.91 8.97 -5.08
N ASN A 78 2.23 9.14 -5.08
CA ASN A 78 2.89 10.00 -6.05
C ASN A 78 2.66 9.55 -7.49
N LEU A 79 2.82 8.24 -7.78
CA LEU A 79 2.58 7.67 -9.11
C LEU A 79 1.12 7.81 -9.54
N THR A 80 0.18 7.62 -8.62
CA THR A 80 -1.25 7.86 -8.85
C THR A 80 -1.50 9.32 -9.26
N LEU A 81 -0.98 10.28 -8.49
CA LEU A 81 -1.23 11.71 -8.71
C LEU A 81 -0.62 12.22 -10.01
N ILE A 82 0.49 11.65 -10.46
CA ILE A 82 1.15 12.06 -11.71
C ILE A 82 0.73 11.22 -12.92
N GLY A 83 -0.26 10.32 -12.80
CA GLY A 83 -0.85 9.63 -13.96
C GLY A 83 -0.19 8.32 -14.37
N TYR A 84 0.69 7.74 -13.55
CA TYR A 84 1.27 6.41 -13.78
C TYR A 84 0.44 5.31 -13.10
N HIS A 85 -0.83 5.21 -13.47
CA HIS A 85 -1.83 4.39 -12.80
C HIS A 85 -1.43 2.90 -12.69
N GLN A 86 -0.98 2.28 -13.78
CA GLN A 86 -0.51 0.89 -13.78
C GLN A 86 0.68 0.70 -12.82
N LYS A 87 1.63 1.65 -12.78
CA LYS A 87 2.81 1.56 -11.90
C LYS A 87 2.46 1.82 -10.44
N SER A 88 1.48 2.67 -10.16
CA SER A 88 0.95 2.81 -8.80
C SER A 88 0.36 1.49 -8.29
N ALA A 89 -0.47 0.82 -9.10
CA ALA A 89 -1.06 -0.47 -8.74
C ALA A 89 0.01 -1.56 -8.43
N LEU A 90 1.16 -1.52 -9.10
CA LEU A 90 2.30 -2.39 -8.79
C LEU A 90 2.84 -2.16 -7.38
N VAL A 91 2.95 -0.90 -6.97
CA VAL A 91 3.43 -0.52 -5.64
C VAL A 91 2.38 -0.88 -4.59
N ILE A 92 1.09 -0.64 -4.85
CA ILE A 92 0.00 -1.03 -3.93
C ILE A 92 0.04 -2.54 -3.63
N ARG A 93 0.30 -3.36 -4.66
CA ARG A 93 0.47 -4.82 -4.46
C ARG A 93 1.63 -5.15 -3.52
N ASP A 94 2.77 -4.47 -3.68
CA ASP A 94 3.95 -4.68 -2.83
C ASP A 94 3.69 -4.27 -1.38
N ILE A 95 2.96 -3.16 -1.16
CA ILE A 95 2.48 -2.75 0.17
C ILE A 95 1.63 -3.85 0.79
N LEU A 96 0.70 -4.42 0.02
CA LEU A 96 -0.21 -5.45 0.51
C LEU A 96 0.53 -6.76 0.87
N ASP A 97 1.44 -7.23 0.02
CA ASP A 97 2.27 -8.41 0.33
C ASP A 97 3.16 -8.16 1.56
N THR A 98 3.69 -6.95 1.72
CA THR A 98 4.46 -6.55 2.91
C THR A 98 3.58 -6.54 4.16
N CYS A 99 2.37 -5.97 4.08
CA CYS A 99 1.40 -5.96 5.16
C CYS A 99 1.04 -7.38 5.63
N TRP A 100 0.80 -8.30 4.69
CA TRP A 100 0.53 -9.71 5.01
C TRP A 100 1.71 -10.42 5.66
N LEU A 101 2.93 -10.13 5.24
CA LEU A 101 4.10 -10.70 5.90
C LEU A 101 4.20 -10.23 7.36
N ILE A 102 3.94 -8.95 7.63
CA ILE A 102 3.92 -8.41 9.00
C ILE A 102 2.78 -9.05 9.80
N ASP A 103 1.59 -9.21 9.21
CA ASP A 103 0.46 -9.86 9.87
C ASP A 103 0.78 -11.31 10.24
N LEU A 104 1.52 -12.03 9.40
CA LEU A 104 1.97 -13.38 9.71
C LEU A 104 2.89 -13.39 10.94
N PHE A 105 3.86 -12.47 10.99
CA PHE A 105 4.77 -12.33 12.14
C PHE A 105 4.07 -11.87 13.41
N ARG A 106 2.95 -11.15 13.29
CA ARG A 106 2.11 -10.76 14.42
C ARG A 106 1.37 -11.96 15.00
N LEU A 107 0.96 -12.90 14.15
CA LEU A 107 0.20 -14.08 14.56
C LEU A 107 1.07 -15.25 15.06
N ASP A 108 2.31 -15.35 14.59
CA ASP A 108 3.23 -16.43 14.95
C ASP A 108 4.68 -15.93 15.02
N GLU A 109 5.23 -15.88 16.24
CA GLU A 109 6.62 -15.46 16.45
C GLU A 109 7.64 -16.45 15.85
N ASN A 110 7.28 -17.74 15.72
CA ASN A 110 8.17 -18.73 15.09
C ASN A 110 8.37 -18.43 13.60
N GLU A 111 7.39 -17.81 12.95
CA GLU A 111 7.52 -17.38 11.55
C GLU A 111 8.51 -16.20 11.43
N LEU A 112 8.55 -15.31 12.43
CA LEU A 112 9.56 -14.25 12.48
C LEU A 112 10.96 -14.81 12.72
N GLU A 113 11.11 -15.76 13.65
CA GLU A 113 12.38 -16.44 13.90
C GLU A 113 12.86 -17.18 12.65
N ALA A 114 11.97 -17.92 11.99
CA ALA A 114 12.28 -18.61 10.74
C ALA A 114 12.66 -17.64 9.62
N TRP A 115 12.00 -16.48 9.51
CA TRP A 115 12.37 -15.44 8.52
C TRP A 115 13.80 -14.92 8.73
N GLN A 116 14.26 -14.85 9.98
CA GLN A 116 15.59 -14.34 10.33
C GLN A 116 16.71 -15.36 10.20
N THR A 117 16.37 -16.66 10.30
CA THR A 117 17.34 -17.74 10.40
C THR A 117 17.42 -18.62 9.15
N LEU A 118 16.33 -18.71 8.37
CA LEU A 118 16.34 -19.44 7.11
C LEU A 118 17.10 -18.67 6.03
N GLU A 119 17.82 -19.42 5.20
CA GLU A 119 18.59 -18.84 4.09
C GLU A 119 18.24 -19.50 2.74
N GLY A 120 18.55 -18.79 1.65
CA GLY A 120 18.49 -19.29 0.29
C GLY A 120 17.13 -19.85 -0.11
N GLY A 121 17.14 -21.05 -0.72
CA GLY A 121 15.92 -21.71 -1.21
C GLY A 121 14.93 -22.08 -0.11
N LYS A 122 15.40 -22.35 1.13
CA LYS A 122 14.50 -22.65 2.26
C LYS A 122 13.70 -21.42 2.65
N TRP A 123 14.37 -20.27 2.76
CA TRP A 123 13.72 -19.00 3.01
C TRP A 123 12.69 -18.67 1.92
N TYR A 124 13.08 -18.75 0.64
CA TYR A 124 12.20 -18.44 -0.47
C TYR A 124 10.95 -19.33 -0.49
N ASN A 125 11.13 -20.63 -0.25
CA ASN A 125 10.02 -21.57 -0.22
C ASN A 125 9.11 -21.39 1.00
N ALA A 126 9.62 -20.86 2.12
CA ALA A 126 8.81 -20.60 3.31
C ALA A 126 8.02 -19.29 3.24
N PHE A 127 8.51 -18.30 2.47
CA PHE A 127 7.96 -16.93 2.51
C PHE A 127 7.75 -16.26 1.14
N LYS A 128 7.81 -17.00 0.03
CA LYS A 128 7.28 -16.48 -1.24
C LYS A 128 5.80 -16.04 -1.03
N PRO A 129 5.31 -15.00 -1.74
CA PRO A 129 4.02 -14.38 -1.42
C PRO A 129 2.83 -15.35 -1.34
N SER A 130 2.82 -16.41 -2.16
CA SER A 130 1.77 -17.43 -2.10
C SER A 130 1.73 -18.17 -0.78
N GLU A 131 2.88 -18.48 -0.18
CA GLU A 131 2.96 -19.23 1.08
C GLU A 131 2.55 -18.37 2.26
N VAL A 132 2.97 -17.09 2.27
CA VAL A 132 2.53 -16.13 3.31
C VAL A 132 1.00 -16.06 3.33
N ARG A 133 0.36 -15.93 2.16
CA ARG A 133 -1.11 -15.93 2.07
C ARG A 133 -1.72 -17.26 2.54
N ASN A 134 -1.17 -18.40 2.14
CA ASN A 134 -1.67 -19.71 2.56
C ASN A 134 -1.59 -19.89 4.09
N LYS A 135 -0.48 -19.45 4.70
CA LYS A 135 -0.28 -19.48 6.15
C LYS A 135 -1.30 -18.58 6.85
N LEU A 136 -1.50 -17.35 6.38
CA LEU A 136 -2.53 -16.45 6.92
C LEU A 136 -3.94 -17.03 6.78
N ASP A 137 -4.31 -17.52 5.60
CA ASP A 137 -5.63 -18.12 5.37
C ASP A 137 -5.87 -19.29 6.33
N LYS A 138 -4.84 -20.09 6.63
CA LYS A 138 -4.88 -21.13 7.67
C LYS A 138 -5.04 -20.55 9.08
N CYS A 139 -4.26 -19.54 9.46
CA CYS A 139 -4.35 -18.90 10.79
C CYS A 139 -5.75 -18.31 11.05
N TYR A 140 -6.37 -17.71 10.05
CA TYR A 140 -7.72 -17.14 10.14
C TYR A 140 -8.84 -18.16 9.87
N GLY A 141 -8.52 -19.43 9.60
CA GLY A 141 -9.52 -20.46 9.30
C GLY A 141 -10.33 -20.23 8.02
N VAL A 142 -9.80 -19.43 7.08
CA VAL A 142 -10.48 -19.05 5.85
C VAL A 142 -10.25 -20.13 4.79
N LYS A 143 -11.33 -20.80 4.35
CA LYS A 143 -11.26 -21.83 3.30
C LYS A 143 -11.17 -21.26 1.88
N THR A 144 -11.55 -20.00 1.69
CA THR A 144 -11.55 -19.31 0.39
C THR A 144 -10.40 -18.32 0.30
N SER A 145 -9.62 -18.38 -0.77
CA SER A 145 -8.41 -17.56 -0.92
C SER A 145 -8.71 -16.09 -1.29
N LEU A 146 -9.41 -15.36 -0.43
CA LEU A 146 -9.74 -13.94 -0.63
C LEU A 146 -8.47 -13.12 -0.88
N ARG A 147 -7.40 -13.37 -0.10
CA ARG A 147 -6.09 -12.75 -0.30
C ARG A 147 -5.51 -13.06 -1.68
N HIS A 148 -5.66 -14.29 -2.17
CA HIS A 148 -5.23 -14.66 -3.52
C HIS A 148 -6.05 -13.93 -4.60
N LYS A 149 -7.37 -13.78 -4.41
CA LYS A 149 -8.21 -13.03 -5.36
C LYS A 149 -7.76 -11.58 -5.47
N VAL A 150 -7.57 -10.89 -4.33
CA VAL A 150 -7.09 -9.51 -4.29
C VAL A 150 -5.70 -9.38 -4.93
N TYR A 151 -4.77 -10.26 -4.56
CA TYR A 151 -3.42 -10.30 -5.17
C TYR A 151 -3.48 -10.49 -6.68
N ARG A 152 -4.32 -11.41 -7.16
CA ARG A 152 -4.46 -11.74 -8.58
C ARG A 152 -4.99 -10.55 -9.36
N GLU A 153 -5.96 -9.82 -8.83
CA GLU A 153 -6.48 -8.61 -9.47
C GLU A 153 -5.37 -7.58 -9.69
N PHE A 154 -4.63 -7.22 -8.64
CA PHE A 154 -3.47 -6.32 -8.79
C PHE A 154 -2.44 -6.85 -9.79
N SER A 155 -2.14 -8.15 -9.76
CA SER A 155 -1.14 -8.74 -10.67
C SER A 155 -1.60 -8.73 -12.13
N GLU A 156 -2.88 -8.98 -12.40
CA GLU A 156 -3.46 -8.94 -13.74
C GLU A 156 -3.51 -7.52 -14.31
N PHE A 157 -3.86 -6.52 -13.49
CA PHE A 157 -3.95 -5.12 -13.92
C PHE A 157 -2.59 -4.42 -13.98
N ALA A 158 -1.62 -4.79 -13.14
CA ALA A 158 -0.42 -3.98 -12.91
C ALA A 158 0.88 -4.65 -13.37
N ALA A 159 1.00 -5.97 -13.26
CA ALA A 159 2.30 -6.65 -13.35
C ALA A 159 2.50 -7.48 -14.62
N HIS A 160 1.50 -8.27 -15.00
CA HIS A 160 1.62 -9.17 -16.14
C HIS A 160 1.18 -8.47 -17.43
N PRO A 161 1.78 -8.78 -18.59
CA PRO A 161 1.35 -8.25 -19.88
C PRO A 161 0.04 -8.93 -20.33
N THR A 162 -1.06 -8.59 -19.67
CA THR A 162 -2.41 -9.10 -19.94
C THR A 162 -3.25 -8.05 -20.67
N ARG A 163 -4.42 -8.43 -21.16
CA ARG A 163 -5.39 -7.47 -21.71
C ARG A 163 -5.82 -6.43 -20.67
N LYS A 164 -5.95 -6.84 -19.40
CA LYS A 164 -6.32 -5.94 -18.29
C LYS A 164 -5.23 -4.91 -18.02
N SER A 165 -3.96 -5.30 -18.05
CA SER A 165 -2.87 -4.34 -17.88
C SER A 165 -2.69 -3.44 -19.09
N GLY A 166 -3.03 -3.89 -20.30
CA GLY A 166 -3.16 -3.03 -21.48
C GLY A 166 -4.24 -1.94 -21.31
N ALA A 167 -5.39 -2.29 -20.74
CA ALA A 167 -6.47 -1.33 -20.48
C ALA A 167 -6.07 -0.24 -19.45
N MET A 168 -5.15 -0.55 -18.53
CA MET A 168 -4.59 0.43 -17.58
C MET A 168 -3.67 1.47 -18.25
N LEU A 169 -3.33 1.30 -19.53
CA LEU A 169 -2.49 2.22 -20.30
C LEU A 169 -3.30 3.14 -21.21
N SER A 170 -4.64 3.08 -21.19
CA SER A 170 -5.51 3.86 -22.05
C SER A 170 -6.61 4.55 -21.26
N ARG A 171 -7.06 5.71 -21.74
CA ARG A 171 -8.35 6.30 -21.34
C ARG A 171 -9.52 5.50 -21.94
N ASP A 172 -10.71 5.68 -21.38
CA ASP A 172 -11.93 4.98 -21.82
C ASP A 172 -12.14 5.06 -23.35
N GLY A 173 -12.05 3.91 -24.03
CA GLY A 173 -12.24 3.81 -25.49
C GLY A 173 -11.10 4.38 -26.35
N ALA A 174 -9.98 4.81 -25.76
CA ALA A 174 -8.84 5.38 -26.46
C ALA A 174 -7.72 4.35 -26.73
N PHE A 175 -6.76 4.74 -27.58
CA PHE A 175 -5.51 3.99 -27.73
C PHE A 175 -4.64 4.11 -26.48
N ALA A 176 -3.71 3.16 -26.31
CA ALA A 176 -2.74 3.20 -25.22
C ALA A 176 -1.83 4.44 -25.34
N GLU A 177 -1.51 5.04 -24.20
CA GLU A 177 -0.70 6.26 -24.09
C GLU A 177 0.70 5.94 -23.58
N SER A 178 1.68 6.63 -24.17
CA SER A 178 3.05 6.61 -23.67
C SER A 178 3.23 7.69 -22.62
N GLY A 179 3.77 7.31 -21.46
CA GLY A 179 3.97 8.24 -20.36
C GLY A 179 2.72 8.45 -19.51
N PRO A 180 2.72 9.50 -18.68
CA PRO A 180 1.64 9.75 -17.75
C PRO A 180 0.45 10.42 -18.44
N PHE A 181 -0.76 10.10 -17.99
CA PHE A 181 -1.99 10.76 -18.41
C PHE A 181 -2.94 10.94 -17.23
N PHE A 182 -3.80 11.95 -17.30
CA PHE A 182 -4.87 12.11 -16.32
C PHE A 182 -6.05 11.21 -16.70
N HIS A 183 -6.53 10.41 -15.74
CA HIS A 183 -7.74 9.62 -15.90
C HIS A 183 -8.49 9.52 -14.56
N ALA A 184 -9.60 10.25 -14.45
CA ALA A 184 -10.39 10.37 -13.22
C ALA A 184 -10.75 8.99 -12.64
N LYS A 185 -11.32 8.09 -13.44
CA LYS A 185 -11.72 6.75 -12.98
C LYS A 185 -10.55 5.94 -12.40
N SER A 186 -9.37 6.00 -13.03
CA SER A 186 -8.17 5.33 -12.50
C SER A 186 -7.65 5.99 -11.23
N LEU A 187 -7.69 7.33 -11.14
CA LEU A 187 -7.36 8.08 -9.94
C LEU A 187 -8.26 7.67 -8.77
N GLU A 188 -9.58 7.70 -8.97
CA GLU A 188 -10.58 7.30 -7.97
C GLU A 188 -10.37 5.86 -7.51
N THR A 189 -10.26 4.93 -8.47
CA THR A 189 -10.09 3.50 -8.18
C THR A 189 -8.81 3.25 -7.37
N LEU A 190 -7.69 3.88 -7.75
CA LEU A 190 -6.42 3.69 -7.05
C LEU A 190 -6.41 4.33 -5.68
N CYS A 191 -7.01 5.52 -5.51
CA CYS A 191 -7.21 6.13 -4.20
C CYS A 191 -8.04 5.22 -3.28
N PHE A 192 -9.15 4.68 -3.79
CA PHE A 192 -10.00 3.74 -3.05
C PHE A 192 -9.24 2.47 -2.64
N GLN A 193 -8.58 1.80 -3.60
CA GLN A 193 -7.83 0.57 -3.32
C GLN A 193 -6.67 0.82 -2.36
N MET A 194 -5.95 1.93 -2.51
CA MET A 194 -4.89 2.30 -1.58
C MET A 194 -5.44 2.62 -0.18
N GLY A 195 -6.60 3.27 -0.08
CA GLY A 195 -7.31 3.47 1.19
C GLY A 195 -7.67 2.16 1.88
N ARG A 196 -8.14 1.14 1.14
CA ARG A 196 -8.41 -0.21 1.70
C ARG A 196 -7.15 -0.85 2.27
N VAL A 197 -6.04 -0.83 1.50
CA VAL A 197 -4.76 -1.37 1.96
C VAL A 197 -4.20 -0.57 3.15
N ALA A 198 -4.43 0.74 3.18
CA ALA A 198 -4.06 1.60 4.30
C ALA A 198 -4.82 1.24 5.59
N LEU A 199 -6.12 0.90 5.52
CA LEU A 199 -6.86 0.40 6.68
C LEU A 199 -6.31 -0.93 7.19
N GLU A 200 -6.04 -1.88 6.30
CA GLU A 200 -5.46 -3.19 6.68
C GLU A 200 -4.09 -3.00 7.33
N THR A 201 -3.24 -2.19 6.71
CA THR A 201 -1.90 -1.87 7.23
C THR A 201 -1.97 -1.20 8.60
N SER A 202 -2.85 -0.21 8.75
CA SER A 202 -3.02 0.50 10.02
C SER A 202 -3.46 -0.46 11.12
N ASN A 203 -4.40 -1.37 10.85
CA ASN A 203 -4.85 -2.35 11.84
C ASN A 203 -3.71 -3.30 12.26
N VAL A 204 -3.00 -3.90 11.29
CA VAL A 204 -1.90 -4.84 11.57
C VAL A 204 -0.81 -4.19 12.41
N LEU A 205 -0.40 -2.97 12.06
CA LEU A 205 0.63 -2.25 12.81
C LEU A 205 0.12 -1.75 14.16
N SER A 206 -1.14 -1.30 14.24
CA SER A 206 -1.73 -0.87 15.50
C SER A 206 -1.81 -2.01 16.50
N ASP A 207 -2.20 -3.20 16.06
CA ASP A 207 -2.25 -4.38 16.93
C ASP A 207 -0.86 -4.72 17.48
N LEU A 208 0.18 -4.67 16.64
CA LEU A 208 1.56 -4.86 17.10
C LEU A 208 1.99 -3.81 18.12
N LEU A 209 1.62 -2.54 17.91
CA LEU A 209 1.94 -1.46 18.84
C LEU A 209 1.17 -1.62 20.16
N ASN A 210 -0.10 -2.01 20.10
CA ASN A 210 -1.01 -2.20 21.24
C ASN A 210 -0.63 -3.36 22.17
N HIS A 211 0.14 -4.31 21.68
CA HIS A 211 0.60 -5.47 22.46
C HIS A 211 2.00 -5.30 23.06
N ASP A 212 2.65 -4.14 22.91
CA ASP A 212 3.99 -3.89 23.45
C ASP A 212 3.95 -2.86 24.59
N ASP A 213 4.60 -3.21 25.71
CA ASP A 213 4.63 -2.39 26.94
C ASP A 213 5.43 -1.08 26.75
N GLN A 214 6.22 -0.96 25.69
CA GLN A 214 7.06 0.22 25.40
C GLN A 214 6.46 1.14 24.35
N MET A 215 5.16 1.43 24.45
CA MET A 215 4.48 2.31 23.51
C MET A 215 5.14 3.70 23.41
N PRO A 216 5.33 4.24 22.19
CA PRO A 216 5.73 5.63 22.03
C PRO A 216 4.69 6.57 22.67
N HIS A 217 5.13 7.62 23.36
CA HIS A 217 4.23 8.58 24.03
C HIS A 217 3.18 9.21 23.09
N ALA A 218 3.50 9.34 21.80
CA ALA A 218 2.58 9.91 20.80
C ALA A 218 1.51 8.91 20.30
N TRP A 219 1.64 7.61 20.60
CA TRP A 219 0.83 6.56 19.99
C TRP A 219 -0.67 6.70 20.25
N ALA A 220 -1.07 7.03 21.48
CA ALA A 220 -2.49 7.13 21.83
C ALA A 220 -3.25 8.14 20.95
N GLY A 221 -2.61 9.27 20.61
CA GLY A 221 -3.20 10.28 19.73
C GLY A 221 -3.31 9.79 18.28
N VAL A 222 -2.25 9.15 17.77
CA VAL A 222 -2.24 8.56 16.42
C VAL A 222 -3.31 7.47 16.30
N TYR A 223 -3.40 6.59 17.29
CA TYR A 223 -4.38 5.49 17.29
C TYR A 223 -5.82 5.99 17.33
N ALA A 224 -6.11 7.05 18.11
CA ALA A 224 -7.43 7.65 18.13
C ALA A 224 -7.85 8.21 16.75
N LEU A 225 -6.93 8.86 16.03
CA LEU A 225 -7.18 9.36 14.68
C LEU A 225 -7.40 8.22 13.67
N VAL A 226 -6.61 7.16 13.76
CA VAL A 226 -6.78 5.94 12.94
C VAL A 226 -8.18 5.36 13.13
N LEU A 227 -8.64 5.21 14.38
CA LEU A 227 -9.97 4.68 14.66
C LEU A 227 -11.09 5.59 14.12
N ALA A 228 -10.96 6.91 14.30
CA ALA A 228 -11.93 7.88 13.80
C ALA A 228 -12.04 7.84 12.27
N LYS A 229 -10.89 7.91 11.57
CA LYS A 229 -10.85 7.89 10.10
C LYS A 229 -11.26 6.56 9.51
N ARG A 230 -10.95 5.45 10.18
CA ARG A 230 -11.48 4.12 9.81
C ARG A 230 -12.99 4.08 9.84
N GLN A 231 -13.61 4.59 10.91
CA GLN A 231 -15.08 4.60 11.03
C GLN A 231 -15.71 5.45 9.93
N GLU A 232 -15.18 6.65 9.69
CA GLU A 232 -15.62 7.54 8.62
C GLU A 232 -15.52 6.87 7.24
N TRP A 233 -14.37 6.24 6.95
CA TRP A 233 -14.12 5.56 5.68
C TRP A 233 -15.05 4.36 5.47
N LEU A 234 -15.26 3.54 6.50
CA LEU A 234 -16.17 2.40 6.42
C LEU A 234 -17.61 2.86 6.18
N ALA A 235 -18.07 3.91 6.88
CA ALA A 235 -19.40 4.47 6.69
C ALA A 235 -19.60 4.98 5.26
N LEU A 236 -18.59 5.66 4.68
CA LEU A 236 -18.67 6.20 3.33
C LEU A 236 -18.65 5.14 2.23
N ASN A 237 -18.02 3.99 2.47
CA ASN A 237 -17.76 2.97 1.44
C ASN A 237 -18.54 1.67 1.64
N GLN A 238 -19.55 1.64 2.53
CA GLN A 238 -20.35 0.44 2.82
C GLN A 238 -20.97 -0.22 1.58
N SER A 239 -21.36 0.56 0.57
CA SER A 239 -21.94 0.04 -0.68
C SER A 239 -20.93 -0.63 -1.62
N ASP A 240 -19.64 -0.39 -1.41
CA ASP A 240 -18.54 -0.80 -2.29
C ASP A 240 -17.63 -1.89 -1.67
N LEU A 241 -18.00 -2.39 -0.47
CA LEU A 241 -17.33 -3.47 0.27
C LEU A 241 -18.09 -4.79 0.17
#